data_AF-A0A0W8D526-F1
#
_entry.id   AF-A0A0W8D526-F1
#
_cell.length_a   1.000
_cell.length_b   1.000
_cell.length_c   1.000
_cell.angle_alpha   90.00
_cell.angle_beta   90.00
_cell.angle_gamma   90.00
#
_symmetry.space_group_name_H-M   'P 1'
#
loop_
_entity.id
_entity.type
_entity.pdbx_description
1 polymer ?
#
loop_
_entity_poly.entity_id
_entity_poly.type
_entity_poly.pdbx_seq_one_letter_code
_entity_poly.pdbx_strand_id
1 'polypeptide(L)'
;MGKKKSGSGKVDKAAAKAQRQEAKKAKQSAKSAKKDRKALGTDEEDIELILQEFRKKDAERTQVTIEAAPQPTPRANFTLSALPSGEMLLFGGEYFDGDVNVCYNDVFKWNLDVKQPQSAEEVQQAVKEAPSEAEALRDAAWKNISSPNSPPPRCSHQSAVYRDHLYVFGGEFATADQFHHYRDLWRFDLKTNAWEELEVKGGPSPRSGHRMVVWRNYLVFGGFYEAARETKWFNDLYLFNLAELKWQKVSYPPHRQVPAERSGCQLAVHPSKDLVFVYGGYAKVKNVGEKSEGKVYSDLWR
;
A
#
# COMPACT_ATOMS: atom_id res chain seq x y z
N MET A 1 57.40 -69.84 40.02
CA MET A 1 57.42 -69.47 38.58
C MET A 1 56.30 -68.45 38.37
N GLY A 2 56.43 -67.23 37.86
CA GLY A 2 57.50 -66.36 37.37
C GLY A 2 56.82 -65.06 36.88
N LYS A 3 57.48 -63.89 37.08
CA LYS A 3 57.47 -62.61 36.30
C LYS A 3 56.15 -62.17 35.61
N LYS A 4 55.65 -60.93 35.68
CA LYS A 4 56.32 -59.63 35.38
C LYS A 4 55.39 -58.43 35.68
N LYS A 5 55.95 -57.34 36.20
CA LYS A 5 55.38 -55.98 36.27
C LYS A 5 55.54 -55.23 34.93
N SER A 6 54.80 -54.11 34.83
CA SER A 6 55.10 -52.82 34.14
C SER A 6 54.40 -52.54 32.80
N GLY A 7 53.47 -51.57 32.80
CA GLY A 7 52.88 -51.02 31.58
C GLY A 7 52.08 -49.71 31.71
N SER A 8 51.54 -49.35 32.88
CA SER A 8 50.55 -48.26 32.97
C SER A 8 51.12 -46.83 32.84
N GLY A 9 52.30 -46.52 33.38
CA GLY A 9 52.79 -45.14 33.44
C GLY A 9 53.24 -44.48 32.13
N LYS A 10 53.45 -45.23 31.03
CA LYS A 10 53.81 -44.67 29.72
C LYS A 10 52.59 -44.28 28.89
N VAL A 11 51.46 -44.96 29.08
CA VAL A 11 50.22 -44.71 28.34
C VAL A 11 49.58 -43.38 28.79
N ASP A 12 49.59 -43.10 30.09
CA ASP A 12 49.02 -41.86 30.65
C ASP A 12 49.80 -40.60 30.24
N LYS A 13 51.13 -40.67 30.14
CA LYS A 13 51.97 -39.55 29.65
C LYS A 13 51.76 -39.28 28.16
N ALA A 14 51.50 -40.31 27.35
CA ALA A 14 51.21 -40.15 25.93
C ALA A 14 49.82 -39.52 25.71
N ALA A 15 48.82 -39.95 26.48
CA ALA A 15 47.47 -39.38 26.45
C ALA A 15 47.46 -37.89 26.84
N ALA A 16 48.17 -37.53 27.92
CA ALA A 16 48.29 -36.12 28.34
C ALA A 16 49.01 -35.24 27.30
N LYS A 17 50.01 -35.79 26.58
CA LYS A 17 50.70 -35.08 25.51
C LYS A 17 49.82 -34.89 24.28
N ALA A 18 49.00 -35.87 23.94
CA ALA A 18 48.01 -35.79 22.85
C ALA A 18 46.93 -34.74 23.13
N GLN A 19 46.34 -34.75 24.33
CA GLN A 19 45.35 -33.73 24.74
C GLN A 19 45.93 -32.31 24.71
N ARG A 20 47.20 -32.14 25.14
CA ARG A 20 47.86 -30.82 25.09
C ARG A 20 48.15 -30.37 23.65
N GLN A 21 48.39 -31.29 22.72
CA GLN A 21 48.55 -30.98 21.30
C GLN A 21 47.22 -30.63 20.64
N GLU A 22 46.13 -31.33 20.97
CA GLU A 22 44.78 -30.99 20.50
C GLU A 22 44.32 -29.63 21.03
N ALA A 23 44.52 -29.34 22.32
CA ALA A 23 44.19 -28.03 22.88
C ALA A 23 44.98 -26.88 22.23
N LYS A 24 46.24 -27.12 21.82
CA LYS A 24 47.03 -26.14 21.06
C LYS A 24 46.51 -25.95 19.63
N LYS A 25 46.12 -27.03 18.95
CA LYS A 25 45.50 -26.96 17.61
C LYS A 25 44.16 -26.23 17.64
N ALA A 26 43.31 -26.50 18.64
CA ALA A 26 42.03 -25.83 18.84
C ALA A 26 42.20 -24.31 19.13
N LYS A 27 43.23 -23.92 19.90
CA LYS A 27 43.55 -22.50 20.12
C LYS A 27 44.07 -21.81 18.85
N GLN A 28 44.81 -22.51 18.00
CA GLN A 28 45.28 -21.98 16.71
C GLN A 28 44.13 -21.83 15.71
N SER A 29 43.21 -22.80 15.61
CA SER A 29 42.05 -22.71 14.74
C SER A 29 41.09 -21.59 15.18
N ALA A 30 40.87 -21.42 16.48
CA ALA A 30 40.06 -20.31 17.01
C ALA A 30 40.70 -18.93 16.72
N LYS A 31 42.03 -18.82 16.77
CA LYS A 31 42.73 -17.59 16.37
C LYS A 31 42.64 -17.32 14.87
N SER A 32 42.73 -18.36 14.03
CA SER A 32 42.55 -18.22 12.57
C SER A 32 41.12 -17.78 12.26
N ALA A 33 40.11 -18.46 12.81
CA ALA A 33 38.71 -18.10 12.60
C ALA A 33 38.40 -16.66 13.05
N LYS A 34 39.01 -16.19 14.14
CA LYS A 34 38.87 -14.78 14.57
C LYS A 34 39.55 -13.81 13.60
N LYS A 35 40.68 -14.18 13.00
CA LYS A 35 41.38 -13.38 11.98
C LYS A 35 40.59 -13.36 10.66
N ASP A 36 39.98 -14.48 10.29
CA ASP A 36 39.18 -14.61 9.06
C ASP A 36 37.86 -13.83 9.20
N ARG A 37 37.19 -13.87 10.35
CA ARG A 37 36.03 -13.01 10.66
C ARG A 37 36.36 -11.51 10.62
N LYS A 38 37.54 -11.14 11.11
CA LYS A 38 38.05 -9.76 11.03
C LYS A 38 38.39 -9.35 9.59
N ALA A 39 38.85 -10.28 8.75
CA ALA A 39 39.11 -10.04 7.33
C ALA A 39 37.82 -9.94 6.49
N LEU A 40 36.72 -10.51 6.97
CA LEU A 40 35.40 -10.47 6.34
C LEU A 40 34.54 -9.25 6.76
N GLY A 41 35.05 -8.34 7.62
CA GLY A 41 34.28 -7.18 8.08
C GLY A 41 33.02 -7.56 8.87
N THR A 42 33.09 -8.66 9.63
CA THR A 42 31.97 -9.19 10.42
C THR A 42 32.15 -8.90 11.91
N ASP A 43 32.48 -7.65 12.25
CA ASP A 43 32.48 -7.19 13.63
C ASP A 43 31.04 -6.84 14.02
N GLU A 44 30.58 -7.21 15.22
CA GLU A 44 29.18 -7.00 15.67
C GLU A 44 28.78 -5.51 15.64
N GLU A 45 29.75 -4.61 15.84
CA GLU A 45 29.62 -3.15 15.71
C GLU A 45 29.26 -2.72 14.26
N ASP A 46 29.79 -3.41 13.23
CA ASP A 46 29.48 -3.11 11.82
C ASP A 46 28.03 -3.47 11.49
N ILE A 47 27.51 -4.58 12.05
CA ILE A 47 26.10 -4.98 11.87
C ILE A 47 25.17 -3.99 12.56
N GLU A 48 25.50 -3.54 13.78
CA GLU A 48 24.70 -2.55 14.49
C GLU A 48 24.65 -1.21 13.77
N LEU A 49 25.79 -0.74 13.23
CA LEU A 49 25.87 0.47 12.41
C LEU A 49 25.05 0.34 11.13
N ILE A 50 25.15 -0.79 10.43
CA ILE A 50 24.33 -1.06 9.23
C ILE A 50 22.83 -1.04 9.58
N LEU A 51 22.42 -1.69 10.68
CA LEU A 51 21.03 -1.68 11.12
C LEU A 51 20.56 -0.28 11.53
N GLN A 52 21.41 0.53 12.15
CA GLN A 52 21.10 1.93 12.46
C GLN A 52 20.93 2.76 11.18
N GLU A 53 21.80 2.59 10.18
CA GLU A 53 21.64 3.24 8.89
C GLU A 53 20.36 2.80 8.17
N PHE A 54 20.03 1.51 8.18
CA PHE A 54 18.77 1.02 7.62
C PHE A 54 17.57 1.62 8.34
N ARG A 55 17.57 1.66 9.68
CA ARG A 55 16.50 2.31 10.45
C ARG A 55 16.40 3.80 10.16
N LYS A 56 17.53 4.50 10.01
CA LYS A 56 17.55 5.92 9.68
C LYS A 56 16.99 6.17 8.28
N LYS A 57 17.45 5.42 7.28
CA LYS A 57 16.95 5.51 5.90
C LYS A 57 15.47 5.14 5.80
N ASP A 58 15.04 4.12 6.53
CA ASP A 58 13.63 3.72 6.57
C ASP A 58 12.78 4.78 7.26
N ALA A 59 13.24 5.37 8.35
CA ALA A 59 12.59 6.49 9.02
C ALA A 59 12.51 7.74 8.12
N GLU A 60 13.55 8.05 7.36
CA GLU A 60 13.55 9.16 6.39
C GLU A 60 12.56 8.88 5.25
N ARG A 61 12.54 7.64 4.72
CA ARG A 61 11.62 7.23 3.65
C ARG A 61 10.15 7.20 4.11
N THR A 62 9.91 6.85 5.36
CA THR A 62 8.57 6.73 5.95
C THR A 62 8.17 7.95 6.77
N GLN A 63 8.97 9.02 6.75
CA GLN A 63 8.68 10.24 7.49
C GLN A 63 7.33 10.80 7.04
N VAL A 64 6.49 11.14 8.01
CA VAL A 64 5.18 11.77 7.77
C VAL A 64 5.21 13.17 8.35
N THR A 65 4.80 14.15 7.55
CA THR A 65 4.58 15.53 7.99
C THR A 65 3.09 15.85 7.91
N ILE A 66 2.62 16.65 8.87
CA ILE A 66 1.22 17.07 8.95
C ILE A 66 1.20 18.57 9.15
N GLU A 67 0.50 19.28 8.28
CA GLU A 67 0.43 20.74 8.31
C GLU A 67 -1.03 21.18 8.23
N ALA A 68 -1.38 22.22 8.99
CA ALA A 68 -2.68 22.88 8.84
C ALA A 68 -2.76 23.49 7.44
N ALA A 69 -3.84 23.23 6.72
CA ALA A 69 -3.98 23.59 5.32
C ALA A 69 -5.31 24.32 5.06
N PRO A 70 -5.41 25.11 3.98
CA PRO A 70 -6.69 25.53 3.46
C PRO A 70 -7.45 24.33 2.85
N GLN A 71 -8.69 24.58 2.43
CA GLN A 71 -9.45 23.62 1.65
C GLN A 71 -8.65 23.15 0.42
N PRO A 72 -8.68 21.85 0.08
CA PRO A 72 -8.05 21.33 -1.13
C PRO A 72 -8.55 22.02 -2.39
N THR A 73 -7.66 22.17 -3.37
CA THR A 73 -7.97 22.78 -4.67
C THR A 73 -9.08 22.03 -5.42
N PRO A 74 -9.83 22.71 -6.31
CA PRO A 74 -10.83 22.07 -7.16
C PRO A 74 -10.26 20.86 -7.92
N ARG A 75 -10.99 19.75 -7.90
CA ARG A 75 -10.55 18.47 -8.48
C ARG A 75 -11.74 17.54 -8.74
N ALA A 76 -11.58 16.66 -9.70
CA ALA A 76 -12.50 15.57 -10.05
C ALA A 76 -11.85 14.21 -9.79
N ASN A 77 -12.65 13.14 -9.83
CA ASN A 77 -12.17 11.74 -9.80
C ASN A 77 -11.23 11.40 -8.62
N PHE A 78 -11.36 12.13 -7.50
CA PHE A 78 -10.70 11.86 -6.23
C PHE A 78 -11.54 10.91 -5.37
N THR A 79 -10.96 10.43 -4.28
CA THR A 79 -11.70 9.68 -3.26
C THR A 79 -11.87 10.49 -1.98
N LEU A 80 -13.08 10.45 -1.39
CA LEU A 80 -13.38 11.02 -0.08
C LEU A 80 -13.99 9.92 0.80
N SER A 81 -13.31 9.58 1.89
CA SER A 81 -13.67 8.46 2.77
C SER A 81 -13.98 8.94 4.18
N ALA A 82 -15.10 8.48 4.75
CA ALA A 82 -15.39 8.68 6.16
C ALA A 82 -14.51 7.76 7.01
N LEU A 83 -13.85 8.33 8.02
CA LEU A 83 -12.98 7.60 8.93
C LEU A 83 -13.71 7.17 10.21
N PRO A 84 -13.23 6.13 10.93
CA PRO A 84 -13.78 5.75 12.21
C PRO A 84 -13.63 6.84 13.30
N SER A 85 -12.69 7.77 13.11
CA SER A 85 -12.52 8.94 13.98
C SER A 85 -13.64 9.98 13.84
N GLY A 86 -14.47 9.89 12.80
CA GLY A 86 -15.45 10.93 12.42
C GLY A 86 -14.90 11.97 11.43
N GLU A 87 -13.59 12.01 11.20
CA GLU A 87 -12.98 12.85 10.15
C GLU A 87 -13.26 12.27 8.75
N MET A 88 -13.10 13.11 7.71
CA MET A 88 -13.06 12.65 6.32
C MET A 88 -11.61 12.63 5.83
N LEU A 89 -11.29 11.73 4.90
CA LEU A 89 -9.98 11.67 4.24
C LEU A 89 -10.14 11.78 2.73
N LEU A 90 -9.50 12.79 2.15
CA LEU A 90 -9.41 13.03 0.72
C LEU A 90 -8.06 12.52 0.20
N PHE A 91 -8.07 11.83 -0.95
CA PHE A 91 -6.84 11.43 -1.64
C PHE A 91 -6.99 11.54 -3.17
N GLY A 92 -5.97 12.12 -3.79
CA GLY A 92 -5.74 12.17 -5.23
C GLY A 92 -6.76 13.01 -6.00
N GLY A 93 -7.06 12.55 -7.22
CA GLY A 93 -7.93 13.23 -8.19
C GLY A 93 -7.16 13.96 -9.27
N GLU A 94 -7.90 14.65 -10.12
CA GLU A 94 -7.33 15.45 -11.21
C GLU A 94 -7.99 16.81 -11.33
N TYR A 95 -7.30 17.74 -11.97
CA TYR A 95 -7.84 19.03 -12.39
C TYR A 95 -7.50 19.25 -13.86
N PHE A 96 -8.49 19.73 -14.62
CA PHE A 96 -8.32 20.09 -16.02
C PHE A 96 -8.98 21.45 -16.28
N ASP A 97 -8.20 22.40 -16.78
CA ASP A 97 -8.66 23.76 -17.11
C ASP A 97 -9.00 23.96 -18.59
N GLY A 98 -8.79 22.95 -19.44
CA GLY A 98 -8.92 23.04 -20.89
C GLY A 98 -7.61 22.81 -21.64
N ASP A 99 -6.48 23.05 -20.97
CA ASP A 99 -5.14 22.93 -21.56
C ASP A 99 -4.26 21.95 -20.77
N VAL A 100 -4.26 22.03 -19.43
CA VAL A 100 -3.39 21.26 -18.55
C VAL A 100 -4.21 20.32 -17.69
N ASN A 101 -3.85 19.02 -17.70
CA ASN A 101 -4.34 18.04 -16.73
C ASN A 101 -3.29 17.83 -15.63
N VAL A 102 -3.69 18.07 -14.38
CA VAL A 102 -2.88 17.84 -13.17
C VAL A 102 -3.51 16.71 -12.38
N CYS A 103 -2.83 15.58 -12.27
CA CYS A 103 -3.16 14.54 -11.30
C CYS A 103 -2.50 14.83 -9.95
N TYR A 104 -3.21 14.56 -8.86
CA TYR A 104 -2.74 14.78 -7.49
C TYR A 104 -2.42 13.46 -6.77
N ASN A 105 -1.52 13.50 -5.80
CA ASN A 105 -1.27 12.44 -4.80
C ASN A 105 -1.29 12.97 -3.36
N ASP A 106 -1.76 14.20 -3.15
CA ASP A 106 -1.88 14.79 -1.83
C ASP A 106 -2.98 14.07 -1.01
N VAL A 107 -2.78 14.09 0.30
CA VAL A 107 -3.72 13.54 1.28
C VAL A 107 -4.18 14.67 2.18
N PHE A 108 -5.49 14.75 2.39
CA PHE A 108 -6.04 15.67 3.36
C PHE A 108 -6.96 14.97 4.35
N LYS A 109 -6.80 15.27 5.64
CA LYS A 109 -7.82 14.98 6.65
C LYS A 109 -8.66 16.22 6.89
N TRP A 110 -9.97 16.02 6.94
CA TRP A 110 -10.96 17.07 7.22
C TRP A 110 -11.67 16.78 8.53
N ASN A 111 -11.50 17.69 9.48
CA ASN A 111 -12.27 17.73 10.71
C ASN A 111 -13.60 18.47 10.45
N LEU A 112 -14.71 17.74 10.56
CA LEU A 112 -16.06 18.27 10.33
C LEU A 112 -16.55 19.16 11.48
N ASP A 113 -15.96 19.05 12.66
CA ASP A 113 -16.38 19.78 13.86
C ASP A 113 -15.74 21.19 13.94
N VAL A 114 -14.76 21.48 13.08
CA VAL A 114 -14.09 22.77 13.02
C VAL A 114 -14.68 23.62 11.90
N LYS A 115 -14.96 24.88 12.20
CA LYS A 115 -15.47 25.84 11.21
C LYS A 115 -14.48 25.97 10.04
N GLN A 116 -15.00 25.92 8.81
CA GLN A 116 -14.16 26.07 7.63
C GLN A 116 -13.55 27.48 7.54
N PRO A 117 -12.23 27.59 7.32
CA PRO A 117 -11.58 28.86 7.03
C PRO A 117 -12.05 29.40 5.68
N GLN A 118 -12.14 30.72 5.56
CA GLN A 118 -12.54 31.43 4.35
C GLN A 118 -11.38 31.62 3.37
N SER A 119 -10.13 31.60 3.85
CA SER A 119 -8.95 31.79 3.01
C SER A 119 -7.69 31.12 3.57
N ALA A 120 -6.64 31.03 2.73
CA ALA A 120 -5.34 30.50 3.16
C ALA A 120 -4.65 31.43 4.18
N GLU A 121 -4.87 32.74 4.08
CA GLU A 121 -4.35 33.73 5.03
C GLU A 121 -4.95 33.52 6.43
N GLU A 122 -6.24 33.17 6.52
CA GLU A 122 -6.89 32.85 7.80
C GLU A 122 -6.24 31.62 8.46
N VAL A 123 -5.93 30.58 7.68
CA VAL A 123 -5.20 29.40 8.19
C VAL A 123 -3.82 29.79 8.69
N GLN A 124 -3.06 30.57 7.91
CA GLN A 124 -1.72 31.00 8.31
C GLN A 124 -1.74 31.87 9.57
N GLN A 125 -2.74 32.74 9.71
CA GLN A 125 -2.90 33.56 10.90
C GLN A 125 -3.23 32.70 12.12
N ALA A 126 -4.18 31.77 11.99
CA ALA A 126 -4.54 30.85 13.08
C ALA A 126 -3.33 30.01 13.54
N VAL A 127 -2.49 29.54 12.60
CA VAL A 127 -1.25 28.81 12.93
C VAL A 127 -0.25 29.68 13.68
N LYS A 128 -0.10 30.96 13.31
CA LYS A 128 0.80 31.91 13.99
C LYS A 128 0.34 32.30 15.39
N GLU A 129 -0.97 32.36 15.60
CA GLU A 129 -1.58 32.74 16.88
C GLU A 129 -1.73 31.55 17.84
N ALA A 130 -1.66 30.32 17.34
CA ALA A 130 -1.77 29.13 18.17
C ALA A 130 -0.63 29.06 19.21
N PRO A 131 -0.90 28.62 20.45
CA PRO A 131 0.13 28.55 21.48
C PRO A 131 1.20 27.48 21.19
N SER A 132 0.86 26.49 20.36
CA SER A 132 1.79 25.45 19.89
C SER A 132 1.35 24.89 18.53
N GLU A 133 2.28 24.26 17.80
CA GLU A 133 1.99 23.56 16.55
C GLU A 133 0.96 22.43 16.75
N ALA A 134 1.06 21.70 17.86
CA ALA A 134 0.13 20.62 18.18
C ALA A 134 -1.31 21.13 18.34
N GLU A 135 -1.50 22.31 18.94
CA GLU A 135 -2.82 22.94 19.07
C GLU A 135 -3.30 23.51 17.73
N ALA A 136 -2.41 24.14 16.95
CA ALA A 136 -2.73 24.60 15.60
C ALA A 136 -3.27 23.45 14.74
N LEU A 137 -2.63 22.28 14.81
CA LEU A 137 -3.06 21.08 14.10
C LEU A 137 -4.37 20.52 14.67
N ARG A 138 -4.52 20.44 16.00
CA ARG A 138 -5.76 19.95 16.63
C ARG A 138 -6.98 20.74 16.15
N ASP A 139 -6.83 22.07 16.08
CA ASP A 139 -7.91 23.01 15.81
C ASP A 139 -8.01 23.37 14.30
N ALA A 140 -7.22 22.74 13.44
CA ALA A 140 -7.30 22.93 12.00
C ALA A 140 -8.47 22.13 11.39
N ALA A 141 -9.26 22.79 10.54
CA ALA A 141 -10.31 22.15 9.77
C ALA A 141 -9.72 21.16 8.75
N TRP A 142 -8.68 21.57 8.03
CA TRP A 142 -8.00 20.74 7.05
C TRP A 142 -6.54 20.55 7.45
N LYS A 143 -6.05 19.32 7.30
CA LYS A 143 -4.66 18.94 7.51
C LYS A 143 -4.13 18.30 6.24
N ASN A 144 -3.08 18.86 5.66
CA ASN A 144 -2.32 18.18 4.61
C ASN A 144 -1.40 17.16 5.27
N ILE A 145 -1.36 15.94 4.73
CA ILE A 145 -0.46 14.88 5.17
C ILE A 145 0.46 14.56 4.00
N SER A 146 1.77 14.66 4.24
CA SER A 146 2.80 14.42 3.25
C SER A 146 3.77 13.34 3.72
N SER A 147 4.21 12.48 2.79
CA SER A 147 5.24 11.47 3.06
C SER A 147 6.02 11.14 1.78
N PRO A 148 7.35 10.93 1.86
CA PRO A 148 8.15 10.49 0.71
C PRO A 148 7.71 9.13 0.16
N ASN A 149 7.21 8.24 1.02
CA ASN A 149 6.56 7.00 0.62
C ASN A 149 5.07 7.27 0.47
N SER A 150 4.61 7.61 -0.73
CA SER A 150 3.19 7.81 -1.03
C SER A 150 2.83 7.23 -2.40
N PRO A 151 1.55 6.86 -2.62
CA PRO A 151 1.12 6.41 -3.93
C PRO A 151 1.37 7.52 -4.98
N PRO A 152 1.82 7.18 -6.20
CA PRO A 152 1.96 8.15 -7.27
C PRO A 152 0.65 8.92 -7.59
N PRO A 153 0.74 10.12 -8.20
CA PRO A 153 -0.40 10.92 -8.61
C PRO A 153 -1.40 10.13 -9.43
N ARG A 154 -2.68 10.19 -9.05
CA ARG A 154 -3.71 9.39 -9.69
C ARG A 154 -5.11 9.96 -9.53
N CYS A 155 -5.95 9.68 -10.52
CA CYS A 155 -7.38 9.88 -10.49
C CYS A 155 -8.10 8.56 -10.80
N SER A 156 -9.43 8.54 -10.65
CA SER A 156 -10.29 7.40 -11.00
C SER A 156 -9.91 6.08 -10.28
N HIS A 157 -9.11 6.19 -9.21
CA HIS A 157 -8.84 5.12 -8.25
C HIS A 157 -10.07 4.92 -7.35
N GLN A 158 -10.05 3.86 -6.56
CA GLN A 158 -11.02 3.68 -5.50
C GLN A 158 -10.32 3.53 -4.17
N SER A 159 -11.00 3.98 -3.11
CA SER A 159 -10.57 3.82 -1.75
C SER A 159 -11.65 3.16 -0.91
N ALA A 160 -11.24 2.39 0.10
CA ALA A 160 -12.18 1.84 1.06
C ALA A 160 -11.52 1.73 2.44
N VAL A 161 -12.26 2.14 3.47
CA VAL A 161 -11.81 2.08 4.86
C VAL A 161 -12.19 0.73 5.45
N TYR A 162 -11.22 0.08 6.09
CA TYR A 162 -11.45 -1.12 6.87
C TYR A 162 -10.61 -1.09 8.14
N ARG A 163 -11.30 -1.03 9.29
CA ARG A 163 -10.69 -0.88 10.62
C ARG A 163 -9.78 0.36 10.63
N ASP A 164 -8.51 0.18 11.01
CA ASP A 164 -7.53 1.24 11.17
C ASP A 164 -6.81 1.63 9.87
N HIS A 165 -7.27 1.14 8.71
CA HIS A 165 -6.59 1.40 7.44
C HIS A 165 -7.56 1.88 6.35
N LEU A 166 -7.07 2.77 5.50
CA LEU A 166 -7.64 3.06 4.19
C LEU A 166 -6.87 2.27 3.13
N TYR A 167 -7.57 1.57 2.25
CA TYR A 167 -6.98 0.88 1.10
C TYR A 167 -7.26 1.68 -0.16
N VAL A 168 -6.26 1.80 -1.05
CA VAL A 168 -6.37 2.45 -2.35
C VAL A 168 -5.87 1.49 -3.42
N PHE A 169 -6.64 1.32 -4.48
CA PHE A 169 -6.24 0.45 -5.59
C PHE A 169 -6.43 1.13 -6.94
N GLY A 170 -5.49 0.87 -7.84
CA GLY A 170 -5.58 1.23 -9.26
C GLY A 170 -5.76 2.73 -9.49
N GLY A 171 -6.59 3.05 -10.47
CA GLY A 171 -6.72 4.41 -11.01
C GLY A 171 -5.80 4.62 -12.19
N GLU A 172 -5.69 5.87 -12.61
CA GLU A 172 -4.87 6.28 -13.74
C GLU A 172 -4.13 7.58 -13.47
N PHE A 173 -3.01 7.74 -14.15
CA PHE A 173 -2.31 9.00 -14.30
C PHE A 173 -2.50 9.47 -15.73
N ALA A 174 -3.11 10.63 -15.90
CA ALA A 174 -3.42 11.22 -17.19
C ALA A 174 -2.86 12.65 -17.25
N THR A 175 -2.00 12.90 -18.22
CA THR A 175 -1.57 14.23 -18.64
C THR A 175 -1.75 14.35 -20.16
N ALA A 176 -1.44 15.52 -20.74
CA ALA A 176 -1.51 15.70 -22.19
C ALA A 176 -0.64 14.68 -22.97
N ASP A 177 0.48 14.25 -22.38
CA ASP A 177 1.48 13.41 -23.06
C ASP A 177 1.59 12.00 -22.48
N GLN A 178 1.07 11.76 -21.27
CA GLN A 178 1.25 10.51 -20.55
C GLN A 178 -0.08 9.95 -20.08
N PHE A 179 -0.26 8.65 -20.27
CA PHE A 179 -1.42 7.94 -19.78
C PHE A 179 -0.99 6.57 -19.23
N HIS A 180 -1.32 6.30 -17.98
CA HIS A 180 -0.91 5.08 -17.29
C HIS A 180 -1.99 4.59 -16.32
N HIS A 181 -2.44 3.35 -16.45
CA HIS A 181 -3.26 2.70 -15.43
C HIS A 181 -2.38 2.04 -14.36
N TYR A 182 -2.74 2.29 -13.11
CA TYR A 182 -2.11 1.63 -11.97
C TYR A 182 -2.75 0.26 -11.68
N ARG A 183 -1.95 -0.62 -11.07
CA ARG A 183 -2.36 -1.95 -10.55
C ARG A 183 -1.96 -2.19 -9.11
N ASP A 184 -1.32 -1.21 -8.50
CA ASP A 184 -0.80 -1.28 -7.15
C ASP A 184 -1.94 -1.21 -6.14
N LEU A 185 -1.70 -1.79 -4.97
CA LEU A 185 -2.56 -1.71 -3.80
C LEU A 185 -1.78 -1.02 -2.71
N TRP A 186 -2.27 0.12 -2.24
CA TRP A 186 -1.70 0.86 -1.13
C TRP A 186 -2.61 0.76 0.08
N ARG A 187 -2.02 0.76 1.27
CA ARG A 187 -2.75 1.00 2.51
C ARG A 187 -2.17 2.22 3.23
N PHE A 188 -3.05 2.99 3.85
CA PHE A 188 -2.72 4.11 4.71
C PHE A 188 -3.17 3.78 6.14
N ASP A 189 -2.24 3.79 7.08
CA ASP A 189 -2.52 3.59 8.49
C ASP A 189 -3.14 4.89 9.07
N LEU A 190 -4.36 4.79 9.59
CA LEU A 190 -5.13 5.94 10.05
C LEU A 190 -4.60 6.55 11.36
N LYS A 191 -3.77 5.80 12.11
CA LYS A 191 -3.16 6.22 13.37
C LYS A 191 -1.82 6.90 13.14
N THR A 192 -0.96 6.30 12.32
CA THR A 192 0.40 6.80 12.06
C THR A 192 0.46 7.76 10.88
N ASN A 193 -0.58 7.78 10.03
CA ASN A 193 -0.63 8.53 8.78
C ASN A 193 0.43 8.11 7.76
N ALA A 194 0.94 6.89 7.87
CA ALA A 194 1.94 6.34 6.97
C ALA A 194 1.30 5.48 5.87
N TRP A 195 1.88 5.55 4.67
CA TRP A 195 1.53 4.66 3.57
C TRP A 195 2.42 3.43 3.54
N GLU A 196 1.87 2.35 2.99
CA GLU A 196 2.58 1.12 2.63
C GLU A 196 2.03 0.57 1.32
N GLU A 197 2.91 0.27 0.38
CA GLU A 197 2.56 -0.49 -0.81
C GLU A 197 2.49 -1.98 -0.47
N LEU A 198 1.35 -2.60 -0.79
CA LEU A 198 1.12 -4.02 -0.57
C LEU A 198 1.49 -4.81 -1.84
N GLU A 199 2.71 -5.34 -1.87
CA GLU A 199 3.22 -6.16 -2.97
C GLU A 199 2.66 -7.61 -2.94
N VAL A 200 1.37 -7.75 -3.26
CA VAL A 200 0.67 -9.05 -3.22
C VAL A 200 0.46 -9.62 -4.62
N LYS A 201 0.96 -10.84 -4.85
CA LYS A 201 0.80 -11.56 -6.12
C LYS A 201 -0.64 -12.02 -6.36
N GLY A 202 -0.99 -12.24 -7.63
CA GLY A 202 -2.30 -12.79 -8.03
C GLY A 202 -3.45 -11.77 -8.06
N GLY A 203 -3.13 -10.47 -7.95
CA GLY A 203 -4.11 -9.39 -8.01
C GLY A 203 -4.65 -9.08 -9.41
N PRO A 204 -5.66 -8.20 -9.48
CA PRO A 204 -6.21 -7.71 -10.74
C PRO A 204 -5.17 -7.02 -11.63
N SER A 205 -5.43 -7.02 -12.94
CA SER A 205 -4.67 -6.22 -13.92
C SER A 205 -4.85 -4.72 -13.67
N PRO A 206 -3.96 -3.85 -14.20
CA PRO A 206 -4.13 -2.41 -14.12
C PRO A 206 -5.51 -1.97 -14.64
N ARG A 207 -6.15 -1.03 -13.93
CA ARG A 207 -7.51 -0.58 -14.25
C ARG A 207 -7.89 0.72 -13.54
N SER A 208 -8.73 1.51 -14.18
CA SER A 208 -9.42 2.67 -13.61
C SER A 208 -10.94 2.57 -13.85
N GLY A 209 -11.71 3.52 -13.32
CA GLY A 209 -13.18 3.56 -13.42
C GLY A 209 -13.89 2.36 -12.77
N HIS A 210 -13.13 1.54 -12.05
CA HIS A 210 -13.63 0.42 -11.28
C HIS A 210 -14.34 0.93 -10.02
N ARG A 211 -15.09 0.05 -9.37
CA ARG A 211 -15.66 0.31 -8.06
C ARG A 211 -15.04 -0.62 -7.04
N MET A 212 -14.81 -0.12 -5.82
CA MET A 212 -14.27 -0.89 -4.70
C MET A 212 -15.15 -0.69 -3.47
N VAL A 213 -15.55 -1.79 -2.85
CA VAL A 213 -16.34 -1.80 -1.62
C VAL A 213 -15.78 -2.84 -0.66
N VAL A 214 -15.94 -2.59 0.64
CA VAL A 214 -15.71 -3.60 1.67
C VAL A 214 -16.96 -4.44 1.82
N TRP A 215 -16.86 -5.73 1.52
CA TRP A 215 -17.89 -6.72 1.84
C TRP A 215 -17.26 -7.82 2.69
N ARG A 216 -17.74 -7.97 3.94
CA ARG A 216 -17.10 -8.80 4.96
C ARG A 216 -15.63 -8.37 5.16
N ASN A 217 -14.69 -9.20 4.72
CA ASN A 217 -13.26 -8.97 4.79
C ASN A 217 -12.64 -8.81 3.39
N TYR A 218 -13.43 -8.46 2.37
CA TYR A 218 -13.00 -8.45 0.98
C TYR A 218 -13.23 -7.12 0.26
N LEU A 219 -12.28 -6.76 -0.60
CA LEU A 219 -12.41 -5.71 -1.62
C LEU A 219 -12.84 -6.32 -2.96
N VAL A 220 -13.74 -5.65 -3.69
CA VAL A 220 -14.37 -6.10 -4.95
C VAL A 220 -14.02 -5.15 -6.10
N PHE A 221 -13.86 -5.63 -7.35
CA PHE A 221 -13.37 -4.82 -8.48
C PHE A 221 -14.19 -5.02 -9.77
N GLY A 222 -14.33 -3.94 -10.56
CA GLY A 222 -14.79 -3.91 -11.96
C GLY A 222 -13.82 -3.07 -12.81
N GLY A 223 -14.28 -2.33 -13.83
CA GLY A 223 -13.53 -1.23 -14.47
C GLY A 223 -13.05 -1.49 -15.90
N PHE A 224 -12.11 -0.67 -16.37
CA PHE A 224 -11.52 -0.78 -17.70
C PHE A 224 -10.01 -0.49 -17.70
N TYR A 225 -9.38 -0.83 -18.82
CA TYR A 225 -8.00 -0.56 -19.15
C TYR A 225 -7.94 -0.02 -20.57
N GLU A 226 -7.17 1.02 -20.79
CA GLU A 226 -6.92 1.62 -22.09
C GLU A 226 -5.41 1.70 -22.35
N ALA A 227 -5.05 1.34 -23.57
CA ALA A 227 -3.76 1.51 -24.16
C ALA A 227 -3.94 2.01 -25.60
N ALA A 228 -2.87 2.54 -26.21
CA ALA A 228 -2.91 3.18 -27.53
C ALA A 228 -3.56 2.34 -28.66
N ARG A 229 -3.68 1.01 -28.49
CA ARG A 229 -4.25 0.11 -29.51
C ARG A 229 -5.41 -0.75 -29.00
N GLU A 230 -5.68 -0.75 -27.70
CA GLU A 230 -6.66 -1.64 -27.10
C GLU A 230 -7.36 -0.97 -25.91
N THR A 231 -8.68 -1.06 -25.89
CA THR A 231 -9.48 -0.78 -24.70
C THR A 231 -10.11 -2.09 -24.26
N LYS A 232 -9.88 -2.47 -23.01
CA LYS A 232 -10.40 -3.68 -22.40
C LYS A 232 -11.29 -3.33 -21.22
N TRP A 233 -12.51 -3.82 -21.25
CA TRP A 233 -13.46 -3.70 -20.15
C TRP A 233 -13.44 -5.00 -19.35
N PHE A 234 -13.62 -4.92 -18.04
CA PHE A 234 -13.54 -6.08 -17.16
C PHE A 234 -14.90 -6.45 -16.57
N ASN A 235 -15.13 -7.75 -16.43
CA ASN A 235 -16.16 -8.36 -15.59
C ASN A 235 -15.59 -9.41 -14.63
N ASP A 236 -14.25 -9.44 -14.48
CA ASP A 236 -13.62 -10.33 -13.53
C ASP A 236 -13.81 -9.81 -12.10
N LEU A 237 -14.06 -10.73 -11.18
CA LEU A 237 -14.23 -10.42 -9.77
C LEU A 237 -13.00 -10.91 -9.00
N TYR A 238 -12.33 -9.99 -8.33
CA TYR A 238 -11.29 -10.30 -7.35
C TYR A 238 -11.78 -9.98 -5.95
N LEU A 239 -11.35 -10.80 -5.01
CA LEU A 239 -11.54 -10.62 -3.58
C LEU A 239 -10.17 -10.47 -2.93
N PHE A 240 -9.92 -9.34 -2.28
CA PHE A 240 -8.72 -9.17 -1.45
C PHE A 240 -9.03 -9.48 0.01
N ASN A 241 -8.50 -10.57 0.55
CA ASN A 241 -8.68 -10.91 1.96
C ASN A 241 -7.90 -9.93 2.85
N LEU A 242 -8.61 -9.07 3.58
CA LEU A 242 -8.04 -8.04 4.44
C LEU A 242 -7.38 -8.58 5.72
N ALA A 243 -7.63 -9.84 6.09
CA ALA A 243 -6.97 -10.51 7.22
C ALA A 243 -5.67 -11.20 6.81
N GLU A 244 -5.66 -11.84 5.63
CA GLU A 244 -4.49 -12.58 5.12
C GLU A 244 -3.61 -11.78 4.16
N LEU A 245 -4.09 -10.62 3.70
CA LEU A 245 -3.50 -9.81 2.64
C LEU A 245 -3.22 -10.63 1.37
N LYS A 246 -4.25 -11.33 0.89
CA LYS A 246 -4.16 -12.21 -0.28
C LYS A 246 -5.28 -11.96 -1.28
N TRP A 247 -4.91 -11.98 -2.55
CA TRP A 247 -5.84 -11.95 -3.66
C TRP A 247 -6.43 -13.33 -3.95
N GLN A 248 -7.72 -13.34 -4.27
CA GLN A 248 -8.42 -14.50 -4.81
C GLN A 248 -9.26 -14.05 -6.00
N LYS A 249 -9.03 -14.68 -7.16
CA LYS A 249 -9.92 -14.50 -8.32
C LYS A 249 -11.13 -15.41 -8.17
N VAL A 250 -12.32 -14.83 -8.29
CA VAL A 250 -13.57 -15.60 -8.30
C VAL A 250 -13.75 -16.23 -9.68
N SER A 251 -14.00 -17.54 -9.68
CA SER A 251 -14.32 -18.30 -10.89
C SER A 251 -15.78 -18.74 -10.82
N TYR A 252 -16.47 -18.59 -11.95
CA TYR A 252 -17.87 -18.98 -12.08
C TYR A 252 -18.01 -20.25 -12.92
N PRO A 253 -18.99 -21.12 -12.63
CA PRO A 253 -19.33 -22.22 -13.54
C PRO A 253 -19.68 -21.69 -14.94
N PRO A 254 -19.38 -22.43 -16.03
CA PRO A 254 -19.57 -21.94 -17.40
C PRO A 254 -20.98 -21.42 -17.75
N HIS A 255 -22.02 -21.91 -17.07
CA HIS A 255 -23.41 -21.54 -17.33
C HIS A 255 -23.96 -20.45 -16.41
N ARG A 256 -23.15 -19.97 -15.45
CA ARG A 256 -23.61 -18.93 -14.53
C ARG A 256 -23.59 -17.59 -15.24
N GLN A 257 -24.73 -16.92 -15.25
CA GLN A 257 -24.81 -15.55 -15.72
C GLN A 257 -24.08 -14.63 -14.74
N VAL A 258 -23.29 -13.72 -15.31
CA VAL A 258 -22.50 -12.71 -14.60
C VAL A 258 -22.69 -11.38 -15.32
N PRO A 259 -22.47 -10.24 -14.64
CA PRO A 259 -22.48 -8.95 -15.30
C PRO A 259 -21.54 -8.95 -16.51
N ALA A 260 -22.00 -8.40 -17.64
CA ALA A 260 -21.13 -8.11 -18.77
C ALA A 260 -20.04 -7.09 -18.38
N GLU A 261 -18.94 -7.05 -19.14
CA GLU A 261 -17.86 -6.09 -18.91
C GLU A 261 -18.35 -4.63 -18.88
N ARG A 262 -17.90 -3.87 -17.86
CA ARG A 262 -18.39 -2.50 -17.60
C ARG A 262 -17.45 -1.69 -16.70
N SER A 263 -17.49 -0.38 -16.88
CA SER A 263 -16.90 0.63 -15.99
C SER A 263 -17.98 1.62 -15.54
N GLY A 264 -17.68 2.44 -14.53
CA GLY A 264 -18.62 3.47 -14.05
C GLY A 264 -19.92 2.91 -13.46
N CYS A 265 -19.96 1.62 -13.11
CA CYS A 265 -21.07 1.01 -12.40
C CYS A 265 -21.07 1.39 -10.91
N GLN A 266 -22.22 1.26 -10.26
CA GLN A 266 -22.31 1.42 -8.81
C GLN A 266 -22.32 0.06 -8.11
N LEU A 267 -21.53 -0.04 -7.04
CA LEU A 267 -21.56 -1.15 -6.10
C LEU A 267 -22.11 -0.68 -4.76
N ALA A 268 -23.03 -1.46 -4.20
CA ALA A 268 -23.60 -1.20 -2.89
C ALA A 268 -23.66 -2.49 -2.06
N VAL A 269 -23.21 -2.43 -0.82
CA VAL A 269 -23.25 -3.57 0.10
C VAL A 269 -24.46 -3.42 1.00
N HIS A 270 -25.29 -4.46 1.10
CA HIS A 270 -26.40 -4.46 2.05
C HIS A 270 -25.88 -4.72 3.47
N PRO A 271 -26.16 -3.85 4.46
CA PRO A 271 -25.59 -3.99 5.80
C PRO A 271 -25.90 -5.31 6.51
N SER A 272 -27.12 -5.84 6.35
CA SER A 272 -27.59 -7.03 7.07
C SER A 272 -27.84 -8.29 6.23
N LYS A 273 -27.90 -8.20 4.90
CA LYS A 273 -28.33 -9.32 4.03
C LYS A 273 -27.18 -10.04 3.35
N ASP A 274 -25.94 -9.63 3.62
CA ASP A 274 -24.74 -10.24 3.04
C ASP A 274 -24.77 -10.28 1.50
N LEU A 275 -25.19 -9.18 0.90
CA LEU A 275 -25.32 -9.02 -0.55
C LEU A 275 -24.49 -7.83 -1.03
N VAL A 276 -23.96 -7.96 -2.25
CA VAL A 276 -23.31 -6.87 -2.99
C VAL A 276 -24.09 -6.66 -4.28
N PHE A 277 -24.66 -5.48 -4.45
CA PHE A 277 -25.39 -5.12 -5.65
C PHE A 277 -24.47 -4.46 -6.66
N VAL A 278 -24.70 -4.72 -7.95
CA VAL A 278 -24.09 -3.98 -9.07
C VAL A 278 -25.20 -3.37 -9.90
N TYR A 279 -25.18 -2.05 -10.10
CA TYR A 279 -26.15 -1.38 -10.96
C TYR A 279 -25.45 -0.58 -12.06
N GLY A 280 -25.97 -0.74 -13.27
CA GLY A 280 -25.64 0.06 -14.44
C GLY A 280 -24.18 -0.02 -14.85
N GLY A 281 -23.67 1.10 -15.38
CA GLY A 281 -22.34 1.23 -15.94
C GLY A 281 -22.35 1.42 -17.46
N TYR A 282 -21.17 1.46 -18.04
CA TYR A 282 -20.96 1.69 -19.46
C TYR A 282 -19.85 0.76 -19.98
N ALA A 283 -19.91 0.39 -21.26
CA ALA A 283 -18.79 -0.19 -21.97
C ALA A 283 -18.81 0.23 -23.45
N LYS A 284 -17.65 0.21 -24.09
CA LYS A 284 -17.53 0.32 -25.53
C LYS A 284 -17.45 -1.09 -26.12
N VAL A 285 -18.43 -1.47 -26.93
CA VAL A 285 -18.52 -2.79 -27.55
C VAL A 285 -18.10 -2.67 -29.01
N LYS A 286 -17.32 -3.65 -29.48
CA LYS A 286 -16.89 -3.74 -30.88
C LYS A 286 -17.24 -5.11 -31.42
N ASN A 287 -18.30 -5.20 -32.21
CA ASN A 287 -18.63 -6.43 -32.92
C ASN A 287 -17.75 -6.57 -34.16
N VAL A 288 -17.54 -7.81 -34.61
CA VAL A 288 -16.70 -8.10 -35.77
C VAL A 288 -17.32 -7.47 -37.02
N GLY A 289 -16.56 -6.60 -37.69
CA GLY A 289 -17.00 -5.92 -38.91
C GLY A 289 -17.83 -4.64 -38.68
N GLU A 290 -18.12 -4.29 -37.42
CA GLU A 290 -18.92 -3.11 -37.08
C GLU A 290 -18.07 -1.98 -36.49
N LYS A 291 -18.60 -0.76 -36.57
CA LYS A 291 -18.06 0.37 -35.80
C LYS A 291 -18.29 0.10 -34.32
N SER A 292 -17.38 0.58 -33.48
CA SER A 292 -17.55 0.50 -32.04
C SER A 292 -18.75 1.32 -31.59
N GLU A 293 -19.59 0.75 -30.74
CA GLU A 293 -20.75 1.39 -30.14
C GLU A 293 -20.60 1.52 -28.62
N GLY A 294 -21.18 2.58 -28.06
CA GLY A 294 -21.30 2.74 -26.63
C GLY A 294 -22.51 1.98 -26.11
N LYS A 295 -22.31 1.11 -25.12
CA LYS A 295 -23.37 0.36 -24.46
C LYS A 295 -23.54 0.85 -23.03
N VAL A 296 -24.72 1.40 -22.74
CA VAL A 296 -25.14 1.77 -21.39
C VAL A 296 -25.86 0.58 -20.77
N TYR A 297 -25.51 0.25 -19.54
CA TYR A 297 -26.12 -0.82 -18.77
C TYR A 297 -27.16 -0.22 -17.80
N SER A 298 -28.31 -0.87 -17.69
CA SER A 298 -29.41 -0.53 -16.76
C SER A 298 -29.88 -1.73 -15.92
N ASP A 299 -29.15 -2.84 -16.02
CA ASP A 299 -29.35 -4.07 -15.26
C ASP A 299 -28.85 -3.94 -13.81
N LEU A 300 -29.50 -4.71 -12.92
CA LEU A 300 -29.16 -4.84 -11.50
C LEU A 300 -28.76 -6.29 -11.20
N TRP A 301 -27.62 -6.46 -10.54
CA TRP A 301 -27.10 -7.75 -10.09
C TRP A 301 -26.98 -7.79 -8.57
N ARG A 302 -26.97 -9.00 -7.98
CA ARG A 302 -26.81 -9.26 -6.55
C ARG A 302 -26.05 -10.57 -6.29
#